data_AF-A0A1V3XTW0-F1
#
_entry.id   AF-A0A1V3XTW0-F1
#
_cell.length_a   1.000
_cell.length_b   1.000
_cell.length_c   1.000
_cell.angle_alpha   90.00
_cell.angle_beta   90.00
_cell.angle_gamma   90.00
#
_symmetry.space_group_name_H-M   'P 1'
#
loop_
_entity.id
_entity.type
_entity.pdbx_description
1 polymer ?
#
loop_
_entity_poly.entity_id
_entity_poly.type
_entity_poly.pdbx_seq_one_letter_code
_entity_poly.pdbx_strand_id
1 'polypeptide(L)'
;MFGGRSNEHAISCVSAGSILRNLDPQRFEVIAIGITPQGSWVLTDGNPDALAITNRQLPAVSSESGTLLALPADPQWGGRLVSLPPGAGEVLASVDVVFPVLHGPTGRTAPSRDCSSLPVCPTSVPVCWPVPRAWTRNSPKSC
;
A
#
# COMPACT_ATOMS: atom_id res chain seq x y z
N MET A 1 1.65 1.02 2.89
CA MET A 1 1.59 1.34 1.44
C MET A 1 2.35 2.63 1.17
N PHE A 2 3.00 2.77 0.01
CA PHE A 2 3.81 3.94 -0.34
C PHE A 2 3.89 4.16 -1.87
N GLY A 3 4.60 5.19 -2.31
CA GLY A 3 4.63 5.66 -3.70
C GLY A 3 3.38 6.49 -4.03
N GLY A 4 2.69 6.10 -5.10
CA GLY A 4 1.42 6.66 -5.54
C GLY A 4 1.52 7.50 -6.82
N ARG A 5 0.36 7.80 -7.39
CA ARG A 5 0.20 8.70 -8.54
C ARG A 5 0.20 10.16 -8.08
N SER A 6 1.38 10.63 -7.72
CA SER A 6 1.64 11.96 -7.12
C SER A 6 3.02 12.46 -7.51
N ASN A 7 3.20 13.78 -7.60
CA ASN A 7 4.52 14.39 -7.77
C ASN A 7 5.42 14.18 -6.53
N GLU A 8 4.84 13.76 -5.40
CA GLU A 8 5.55 13.42 -4.17
C GLU A 8 5.82 11.90 -4.04
N HIS A 9 5.73 11.15 -5.14
CA HIS A 9 5.99 9.70 -5.17
C HIS A 9 7.34 9.33 -4.54
N ALA A 10 8.42 10.02 -4.90
CA ALA A 10 9.74 9.72 -4.35
C ALA A 10 9.84 10.03 -2.85
N ILE A 11 9.19 11.10 -2.38
CA ILE A 11 9.14 11.47 -0.96
C ILE A 11 8.42 10.36 -0.17
N SER A 12 7.36 9.83 -0.75
CA SER A 12 6.56 8.72 -0.22
C SER A 12 7.38 7.43 -0.11
N CYS A 13 8.16 7.08 -1.14
CA CYS A 13 9.12 5.97 -1.10
C CYS A 13 10.19 6.17 -0.01
N VAL A 14 10.86 7.32 0.05
CA VAL A 14 11.91 7.61 1.05
C VAL A 14 11.37 7.55 2.47
N SER A 15 10.14 8.06 2.68
CA SER A 15 9.46 8.00 3.98
C SER A 15 9.21 6.55 4.41
N ALA A 16 8.74 5.71 3.48
CA ALA A 16 8.53 4.29 3.74
C ALA A 16 9.83 3.55 4.04
N GLY A 17 10.91 3.82 3.30
CA GLY A 17 12.23 3.27 3.60
C GLY A 17 12.74 3.64 5.00
N SER A 18 12.48 4.87 5.44
CA SER A 18 12.81 5.32 6.80
C SER A 18 12.01 4.59 7.87
N ILE A 19 10.72 4.33 7.64
CA ILE A 19 9.87 3.55 8.54
C ILE A 19 10.34 2.10 8.60
N LEU A 20 10.58 1.46 7.46
CA LEU A 20 11.01 0.06 7.38
C LEU A 20 12.32 -0.18 8.14
N ARG A 21 13.28 0.76 8.07
CA ARG A 21 14.55 0.68 8.84
C ARG A 21 14.37 0.72 10.36
N ASN A 22 13.29 1.35 10.85
CA ASN A 22 13.07 1.60 12.26
C ASN A 22 11.94 0.74 12.86
N LEU A 23 11.30 -0.10 12.06
CA LEU A 23 10.32 -1.06 12.54
C LEU A 23 11.04 -2.22 13.24
N ASP A 24 10.48 -2.63 14.38
CA ASP A 24 10.95 -3.80 15.10
C ASP A 24 10.35 -5.08 14.47
N PRO A 25 11.17 -5.91 13.78
CA PRO A 25 10.68 -7.10 13.10
C PRO A 25 10.24 -8.19 14.09
N GLN A 26 10.61 -8.10 15.37
CA GLN A 26 10.10 -9.01 16.39
C GLN A 26 8.66 -8.67 16.79
N ARG A 27 8.16 -7.48 16.44
CA ARG A 27 6.81 -7.03 16.83
C ARG A 27 5.85 -6.94 15.65
N PHE A 28 6.36 -6.78 14.45
CA PHE A 28 5.57 -6.53 13.25
C PHE A 28 6.06 -7.38 12.08
N GLU A 29 5.11 -8.06 11.44
CA GLU A 29 5.29 -8.63 10.11
C GLU A 29 4.84 -7.59 9.08
N VAL A 30 5.75 -7.15 8.22
CA VAL A 30 5.50 -6.03 7.31
C VAL A 30 5.34 -6.51 5.88
N ILE A 31 4.20 -6.18 5.28
CA ILE A 31 3.94 -6.38 3.85
C ILE A 31 4.11 -5.04 3.15
N ALA A 32 5.19 -4.92 2.37
CA ALA A 32 5.54 -3.70 1.66
C ALA A 32 4.77 -3.62 0.33
N ILE A 33 3.77 -2.74 0.29
CA ILE A 33 2.97 -2.48 -0.92
C ILE A 33 3.36 -1.12 -1.50
N GLY A 34 3.99 -1.15 -2.67
CA GLY A 34 4.29 0.03 -3.47
C GLY A 34 3.17 0.32 -4.47
N ILE A 35 2.95 1.60 -4.76
CA ILE A 35 2.02 2.06 -5.79
C ILE A 35 2.84 2.80 -6.84
N THR A 36 2.82 2.35 -8.09
CA THR A 36 3.57 2.98 -9.20
C THR A 36 3.04 4.40 -9.49
N PRO A 37 3.80 5.25 -10.20
CA PRO A 37 3.30 6.53 -10.68
C PRO A 37 2.06 6.40 -11.58
N GLN A 38 1.82 5.25 -12.21
CA GLN A 38 0.64 4.95 -13.01
C GLN A 38 -0.56 4.50 -12.14
N GLY A 39 -0.32 4.18 -10.86
CA GLY A 39 -1.34 3.77 -9.89
C GLY A 39 -1.48 2.25 -9.73
N SER A 40 -0.59 1.45 -10.32
CA SER A 40 -0.59 -0.01 -10.16
C SER A 40 0.02 -0.40 -8.82
N TRP A 41 -0.51 -1.45 -8.19
CA TRP A 41 -0.07 -1.90 -6.88
C TRP A 41 0.89 -3.07 -7.04
N VAL A 42 1.99 -3.04 -6.29
CA VAL A 42 3.10 -3.99 -6.38
C VAL A 42 3.45 -4.46 -4.98
N LEU A 43 3.48 -5.78 -4.76
CA LEU A 43 4.10 -6.39 -3.59
C LEU A 43 5.60 -6.35 -3.81
N THR A 44 6.31 -5.56 -3.00
CA THR A 44 7.76 -5.43 -3.07
C THR A 44 8.43 -6.34 -2.04
N ASP A 45 9.74 -6.51 -2.16
CA ASP A 45 10.56 -7.24 -1.18
C ASP A 45 10.74 -6.50 0.17
N GLY A 46 10.20 -5.28 0.28
CA GLY A 46 10.33 -4.44 1.48
C GLY A 46 11.76 -3.97 1.78
N ASN A 47 12.69 -4.03 0.83
CA ASN A 47 14.06 -3.60 1.05
C ASN A 47 14.14 -2.07 1.21
N PRO A 48 14.52 -1.54 2.39
CA PRO A 48 14.58 -0.10 2.62
C PRO A 48 15.66 0.61 1.78
N ASP A 49 16.68 -0.10 1.31
CA ASP A 49 17.76 0.47 0.50
C ASP A 49 17.33 0.73 -0.94
N ALA A 50 16.42 -0.08 -1.48
CA ALA A 50 15.75 0.20 -2.75
C ALA A 50 14.89 1.48 -2.71
N LEU A 51 14.54 1.94 -1.50
CA LEU A 51 13.75 3.14 -1.26
C LEU A 51 14.60 4.36 -0.86
N ALA A 52 15.93 4.27 -0.90
CA ALA A 52 16.83 5.37 -0.59
C ALA A 52 17.16 6.21 -1.83
N ILE A 53 17.50 7.48 -1.61
CA ILE A 53 18.13 8.31 -2.64
C ILE A 53 19.58 7.84 -2.77
N THR A 54 19.93 7.30 -3.94
CA THR A 54 21.27 6.78 -4.23
C THR A 54 21.81 7.46 -5.48
N ASN A 55 23.06 7.91 -5.47
CA ASN A 55 23.70 8.56 -6.64
C ASN A 55 22.87 9.72 -7.24
N ARG A 56 22.23 10.53 -6.39
CA ARG A 56 21.30 11.62 -6.77
C ARG A 56 20.07 11.17 -7.57
N GLN A 57 19.78 9.86 -7.60
CA GLN A 57 18.57 9.30 -8.19
C GLN A 57 17.51 9.14 -7.11
N LEU A 58 16.30 9.61 -7.44
CA LEU A 58 15.13 9.44 -6.59
C LEU A 58 14.59 8.01 -6.73
N PRO A 59 14.16 7.37 -5.63
CA PRO A 59 13.54 6.06 -5.69
C PRO A 59 12.15 6.15 -6.34
N ALA A 60 11.78 5.09 -7.06
CA ALA A 60 10.44 4.93 -7.63
C ALA A 60 10.04 3.46 -7.62
N VAL A 61 8.74 3.21 -7.47
CA VAL A 61 8.15 1.88 -7.65
C VAL A 61 7.75 1.70 -9.10
N SER A 62 8.24 0.64 -9.74
CA SER A 62 7.82 0.20 -11.07
C SER A 62 7.12 -1.16 -11.00
N SER A 63 6.55 -1.60 -12.12
CA SER A 63 6.03 -2.97 -12.24
C SER A 63 7.11 -4.04 -12.10
N GLU A 64 8.38 -3.72 -12.35
CA GLU A 64 9.48 -4.67 -12.13
C GLU A 64 9.94 -4.73 -10.67
N SER A 65 9.42 -3.87 -9.79
CA SER A 65 9.79 -3.84 -8.37
C SER A 65 9.23 -5.03 -7.57
N GLY A 66 8.41 -5.88 -8.19
CA GLY A 66 7.85 -7.07 -7.56
C GLY A 66 6.60 -7.59 -8.26
N THR A 67 5.67 -8.17 -7.49
CA THR A 67 4.47 -8.82 -8.03
C THR A 67 3.30 -7.86 -8.08
N LEU A 68 2.69 -7.70 -9.26
CA LEU A 68 1.45 -6.92 -9.40
C LEU A 68 0.32 -7.56 -8.60
N LEU A 69 -0.45 -6.74 -7.90
CA LEU A 69 -1.55 -7.20 -7.06
C LEU A 69 -2.78 -6.31 -7.12
N ALA A 70 -3.89 -6.86 -6.65
CA ALA A 70 -5.10 -6.13 -6.31
C ALA A 70 -5.50 -6.40 -4.86
N LEU A 71 -6.18 -5.44 -4.26
CA LEU A 71 -6.91 -5.60 -3.01
C LEU A 71 -8.41 -5.68 -3.37
N PRO A 72 -9.06 -6.85 -3.26
CA PRO A 72 -10.48 -6.99 -3.53
C PRO A 72 -11.31 -6.06 -2.62
N ALA A 73 -12.31 -5.40 -3.19
CA ALA A 73 -13.18 -4.48 -2.46
C ALA A 73 -14.25 -5.19 -1.61
N ASP A 74 -14.50 -6.47 -1.88
CA ASP A 74 -15.47 -7.27 -1.14
C ASP A 74 -14.94 -7.59 0.28
N PRO A 75 -15.64 -7.14 1.34
CA PRO A 75 -15.23 -7.40 2.73
C PRO A 75 -15.07 -8.88 3.09
N GLN A 76 -15.76 -9.79 2.38
CA GLN A 76 -15.63 -11.25 2.61
C GLN A 76 -14.20 -11.76 2.33
N TRP A 77 -13.39 -10.99 1.60
CA TRP A 77 -12.01 -11.32 1.31
C TRP A 77 -11.04 -10.94 2.43
N GLY A 78 -11.48 -10.23 3.48
CA GLY A 78 -10.70 -10.05 4.71
C GLY A 78 -9.30 -9.48 4.51
N GLY A 79 -9.12 -8.50 3.62
CA GLY A 79 -7.82 -7.87 3.38
C GLY A 79 -6.82 -8.73 2.60
N ARG A 80 -7.26 -9.83 1.95
CA ARG A 80 -6.40 -10.65 1.09
C ARG A 80 -5.88 -9.85 -0.10
N LEU A 81 -4.58 -9.95 -0.35
CA LEU A 81 -3.92 -9.43 -1.54
C LEU A 81 -3.88 -10.53 -2.59
N VAL A 82 -4.40 -10.24 -3.78
CA VAL A 82 -4.44 -11.21 -4.88
C VAL A 82 -3.48 -10.79 -5.98
N SER A 83 -2.76 -11.74 -6.55
CA SER A 83 -1.89 -11.50 -7.69
C SER A 83 -2.70 -11.12 -8.94
N LEU A 84 -2.08 -10.29 -9.77
CA LEU A 84 -2.52 -9.99 -11.13
C LEU A 84 -1.68 -10.80 -12.14
N PRO A 85 -2.05 -10.82 -13.45
CA PRO A 85 -1.29 -11.55 -14.46
C PRO A 85 0.21 -11.24 -14.41
N PRO A 86 1.07 -12.24 -14.67
CA PRO A 86 0.76 -13.55 -15.26
C PRO A 86 0.26 -14.63 -14.28
N GLY A 87 0.38 -14.45 -12.96
CA GLY A 87 -0.02 -15.43 -11.94
C GLY A 87 -1.39 -15.17 -11.32
N ALA A 88 -2.35 -14.65 -12.08
CA ALA A 88 -3.57 -14.02 -11.55
C ALA A 88 -4.42 -14.94 -10.64
N GLY A 89 -4.91 -14.38 -9.52
CA GLY A 89 -5.87 -15.03 -8.63
C GLY A 89 -5.26 -15.82 -7.46
N GLU A 90 -3.94 -15.90 -7.38
CA GLU A 90 -3.25 -16.42 -6.20
C GLU A 90 -3.33 -15.42 -5.05
N VAL A 91 -3.45 -15.93 -3.82
CA VAL A 91 -3.44 -15.08 -2.63
C VAL A 91 -2.01 -14.96 -2.14
N LEU A 92 -1.49 -13.75 -2.22
CA LEU A 92 -0.10 -13.45 -1.87
C LEU A 92 0.08 -13.24 -0.37
N ALA A 93 -0.90 -12.59 0.28
CA ALA A 93 -0.91 -12.33 1.71
C ALA A 93 -2.30 -11.87 2.18
N SER A 94 -2.47 -11.65 3.48
CA SER A 94 -3.60 -10.92 4.08
C SER A 94 -3.10 -9.80 4.98
N VAL A 95 -3.76 -8.65 4.94
CA VAL A 95 -3.44 -7.50 5.80
C VAL A 95 -4.57 -7.19 6.77
N ASP A 96 -4.23 -7.05 8.05
CA ASP A 96 -5.17 -6.61 9.08
C ASP A 96 -5.23 -5.07 9.18
N VAL A 97 -4.07 -4.44 9.02
CA VAL A 97 -3.88 -3.00 9.21
C VAL A 97 -3.06 -2.45 8.06
N VAL A 98 -3.46 -1.28 7.55
CA VAL A 98 -2.73 -0.58 6.50
C VAL A 98 -2.23 0.76 7.02
N PHE A 99 -0.91 0.98 6.94
CA PHE A 99 -0.29 2.26 7.25
C PHE A 99 0.03 3.00 5.93
N PRO A 100 -0.75 4.02 5.54
CA PRO A 100 -0.51 4.78 4.33
C PRO A 100 0.60 5.81 4.54
N VAL A 101 1.71 5.59 3.85
CA VAL A 101 2.82 6.52 3.74
C VAL A 101 2.70 7.21 2.39
N LEU A 102 1.68 8.03 2.21
CA LEU A 102 1.39 8.69 0.93
C LEU A 102 1.46 10.21 1.09
N HIS A 103 2.07 10.88 0.11
CA HIS A 103 2.19 12.33 0.07
C HIS A 103 1.48 12.91 -1.17
N GLY A 104 0.95 14.11 -1.03
CA GLY A 104 0.32 14.88 -2.10
C GLY A 104 -1.20 14.92 -2.00
N PRO A 105 -1.88 15.48 -3.02
CA PRO A 105 -3.34 15.63 -3.03
C PRO A 105 -4.10 14.30 -2.87
N THR A 106 -3.49 13.20 -3.30
CA THR A 106 -4.02 11.84 -3.15
C THR A 106 -3.73 11.21 -1.76
N GLY A 107 -2.90 11.85 -0.93
CA GLY A 107 -2.57 11.40 0.43
C GLY A 107 -3.35 12.07 1.56
N ARG A 108 -4.03 13.21 1.32
CA ARG A 108 -4.64 14.04 2.39
C ARG A 108 -6.12 14.39 2.23
N THR A 109 -6.84 13.86 1.25
CA THR A 109 -8.28 14.16 1.11
C THR A 109 -9.08 12.95 0.67
N ALA A 110 -9.82 12.34 1.61
CA ALA A 110 -11.15 11.88 1.29
C ALA A 110 -12.03 13.12 1.12
N PRO A 111 -12.56 13.46 -0.06
CA PRO A 111 -13.66 14.41 -0.11
C PRO A 111 -14.85 13.74 0.58
N SER A 112 -15.33 14.33 1.67
CA SER A 112 -16.65 14.07 2.24
C SER A 112 -17.74 14.57 1.26
N ARG A 113 -17.88 13.92 0.11
CA ARG A 113 -18.98 14.18 -0.82
C ARG A 113 -20.02 13.08 -0.66
N ASP A 114 -21.16 13.50 -0.12
CA ASP A 114 -22.43 12.78 -0.12
C ASP A 114 -22.67 12.15 -1.51
N CYS A 115 -22.84 10.82 -1.52
CA CYS A 115 -22.95 10.00 -2.72
C CYS A 115 -24.42 9.71 -3.08
N SER A 116 -25.37 10.34 -2.39
CA SER A 116 -26.80 10.03 -2.51
C SER A 116 -27.48 10.51 -3.81
N SER A 117 -26.80 11.25 -4.69
CA SER A 117 -27.46 11.92 -5.81
C SER A 117 -26.84 11.72 -7.21
N LEU A 118 -26.01 10.71 -7.46
CA LEU A 118 -25.45 10.47 -8.80
C LEU A 118 -25.84 9.09 -9.37
N PRO A 119 -26.54 9.04 -10.52
CA PRO A 119 -26.70 7.80 -11.25
C PRO A 119 -25.38 7.52 -11.97
N VAL A 120 -24.78 6.36 -11.68
CA VAL A 120 -23.54 5.83 -12.29
C VAL A 120 -22.23 6.40 -11.69
N CYS A 121 -21.61 5.61 -10.81
CA CYS A 121 -20.25 5.81 -10.31
C CYS A 121 -19.20 5.45 -11.38
N PRO A 122 -18.31 6.38 -11.80
CA PRO A 122 -17.11 6.01 -12.53
C PRO A 122 -16.13 5.29 -11.57
N THR A 123 -15.52 4.22 -12.07
CA THR A 123 -14.66 3.24 -11.38
C THR A 123 -13.30 3.76 -10.90
N SER A 124 -13.22 5.02 -10.47
CA SER A 124 -11.96 5.69 -10.11
C SER A 124 -11.97 6.41 -8.76
N VAL A 125 -12.92 6.09 -7.88
CA VAL A 125 -12.89 6.57 -6.49
C VAL A 125 -12.10 5.57 -5.63
N PRO A 126 -11.04 5.98 -4.90
CA PRO A 126 -10.46 5.12 -3.89
C PRO A 126 -11.52 4.88 -2.82
N VAL A 127 -11.78 3.60 -2.52
CA VAL A 127 -12.64 3.16 -1.43
C VAL A 127 -12.27 3.92 -0.16
N CYS A 128 -13.23 4.71 0.37
CA CYS A 128 -13.13 5.30 1.70
C CYS A 128 -13.16 4.16 2.72
N TRP A 129 -12.00 3.79 3.24
CA TRP A 129 -11.92 2.86 4.36
C TRP A 129 -12.37 3.60 5.64
N PRO A 130 -13.33 3.06 6.42
CA PRO A 130 -13.49 3.48 7.79
C PRO A 130 -12.17 3.16 8.51
N VAL A 131 -11.52 4.18 9.06
CA VAL A 131 -10.23 4.08 9.73
C VAL A 131 -10.31 2.99 10.81
N PRO A 132 -9.63 1.82 10.67
CA PRO A 132 -9.49 0.92 11.79
C PRO A 132 -8.44 1.51 12.72
N ARG A 133 -8.83 1.71 13.99
CA ARG A 133 -7.85 1.97 15.03
C ARG A 133 -6.95 0.74 15.19
N ALA A 134 -5.66 1.05 15.34
CA ALA A 134 -4.70 0.40 16.21
C ALA A 134 -4.02 -0.91 15.74
N TRP A 135 -2.68 -0.79 15.71
CA TRP A 135 -1.63 -1.75 16.09
C TRP A 135 -2.03 -3.24 16.17
N THR A 136 -1.35 -4.08 15.40
CA THR A 136 -1.21 -5.50 15.73
C THR A 136 0.04 -5.71 16.57
N ARG A 137 -0.20 -6.12 17.81
CA ARG A 137 0.76 -6.75 18.72
C ARG A 137 0.97 -8.19 18.21
N ASN A 138 2.18 -8.75 18.30
CA ASN A 138 2.36 -10.20 18.22
C ASN A 138 1.31 -10.90 19.08
N SER A 139 0.47 -11.73 18.46
CA SER A 139 -0.25 -12.77 19.21
C SER A 139 0.79 -13.72 19.83
N PRO A 140 0.56 -14.19 21.06
CA PRO A 140 1.55 -14.94 21.81
C PRO A 140 1.85 -16.25 21.08
N LYS A 141 3.14 -16.51 20.83
CA LYS A 141 3.61 -17.88 20.62
C LYS A 141 3.42 -18.63 21.94
N SER A 142 2.55 -19.63 21.96
CA SER A 142 2.42 -20.63 23.02
C SER A 142 1.65 -21.82 22.44
N CYS A 143 2.00 -23.09 22.63
CA CYS A 143 3.10 -23.77 23.30
C CYS A 143 3.38 -25.05 22.51
#